data_AF-A0A2S9GHF2-F1
#
_entry.id   AF-A0A2S9GHF2-F1
#
_cell.length_a   1.000
_cell.length_b   1.000
_cell.length_c   1.000
_cell.angle_alpha   90.00
_cell.angle_beta   90.00
_cell.angle_gamma   90.00
#
_symmetry.space_group_name_H-M   'P 1'
#
loop_
_entity.id
_entity.type
_entity.pdbx_description
1 polymer ?
#
loop_
_entity_poly.entity_id
_entity_poly.type
_entity_poly.pdbx_seq_one_letter_code
_entity_poly.pdbx_strand_id
1 'polypeptide(L)'
;QNVDNLHERAGSSQVHHVHGSLFEFHCDRCRSTYQGQIPDMPEPVESIDPPSCPACGGLIRPNVVWFGEPLPDDAWQQSVEAVAK
;
A
#
# COMPACT_ATOMS: atom_id res chain seq x y z
N GLN A 1 8.26 -2.09 8.12
CA GLN A 1 8.31 -0.64 7.80
C GLN A 1 8.47 -0.41 6.30
N ASN A 2 9.26 -1.23 5.59
CA ASN A 2 9.31 -1.19 4.12
C ASN A 2 7.96 -1.56 3.50
N VAL A 3 7.79 -1.24 2.22
CA VAL A 3 6.57 -1.41 1.43
C VAL A 3 6.83 -2.16 0.10
N ASP A 4 8.02 -2.72 -0.05
CA ASP A 4 8.63 -3.23 -1.30
C ASP A 4 8.50 -4.74 -1.52
N ASN A 5 7.86 -5.45 -0.59
CA ASN A 5 7.71 -6.91 -0.54
C ASN A 5 9.04 -7.70 -0.66
N LEU A 6 10.19 -7.10 -0.32
CA LEU A 6 11.48 -7.78 -0.44
C LEU A 6 11.63 -8.93 0.57
N HIS A 7 10.98 -8.85 1.73
CA HIS A 7 11.00 -9.93 2.73
C HIS A 7 10.31 -11.20 2.23
N GLU A 8 9.14 -11.05 1.61
CA GLU A 8 8.36 -12.14 1.02
C GLU A 8 9.09 -12.75 -0.17
N ARG A 9 9.66 -11.89 -1.03
CA ARG A 9 10.49 -12.34 -2.17
C ARG A 9 11.74 -13.10 -1.72
N ALA A 10 12.24 -12.80 -0.52
CA ALA A 10 13.33 -13.55 0.12
C ALA A 10 12.85 -14.81 0.86
N GLY A 11 11.55 -15.10 0.89
CA GLY A 11 10.96 -16.32 1.49
C GLY A 11 10.45 -16.17 2.92
N SER A 12 10.39 -14.95 3.46
CA SER A 12 9.79 -14.71 4.78
C SER A 12 8.27 -14.91 4.71
N SER A 13 7.71 -15.66 5.66
CA SER A 13 6.26 -15.96 5.71
C SER A 13 5.50 -15.19 6.79
N GLN A 14 6.20 -14.68 7.81
CA GLN A 14 5.63 -13.86 8.88
C GLN A 14 6.10 -12.42 8.70
N VAL A 15 5.38 -11.67 7.87
CA VAL A 15 5.65 -10.25 7.60
C VAL A 15 4.39 -9.45 7.90
N HIS A 16 4.52 -8.42 8.73
CA HIS A 16 3.42 -7.51 9.06
C HIS A 16 3.70 -6.13 8.46
N HIS A 17 2.91 -5.75 7.46
CA HIS A 17 3.05 -4.50 6.71
C HIS A 17 2.49 -3.30 7.47
N VAL A 18 3.21 -2.84 8.49
CA VAL A 18 2.80 -1.67 9.30
C VAL A 18 2.66 -0.37 8.50
N HIS A 19 3.33 -0.26 7.34
CA HIS A 19 3.18 0.88 6.43
C HIS A 19 2.45 0.52 5.13
N GLY A 20 1.75 -0.61 5.11
CA GLY A 20 1.07 -1.11 3.93
C GLY A 20 2.02 -1.58 2.81
N SER A 21 1.57 -1.52 1.56
CA SER A 21 2.22 -2.19 0.41
C SER A 21 2.17 -1.31 -0.85
N LEU A 22 3.27 -1.33 -1.63
CA LEU A 22 3.32 -0.71 -2.96
C LEU A 22 2.51 -1.46 -4.02
N PHE A 23 2.11 -2.70 -3.74
CA PHE A 23 1.48 -3.60 -4.71
C PHE A 23 -0.02 -3.77 -4.47
N GLU A 24 -0.55 -3.09 -3.48
CA GLU A 24 -1.98 -2.98 -3.21
C GLU A 24 -2.40 -1.54 -3.45
N PHE A 25 -3.64 -1.32 -3.93
CA PHE A 25 -4.10 0.00 -4.31
C PHE A 25 -5.52 0.27 -3.79
N HIS A 26 -5.79 1.52 -3.48
CA HIS A 26 -7.11 1.97 -3.04
C HIS A 26 -7.39 3.40 -3.48
N CYS A 27 -8.68 3.77 -3.47
CA CYS A 27 -9.08 5.15 -3.68
C CYS A 27 -8.73 6.00 -2.45
N ASP A 28 -8.13 7.17 -2.69
CA ASP A 28 -7.82 8.16 -1.66
C ASP A 28 -9.06 8.64 -0.87
N ARG A 29 -10.22 8.69 -1.52
CA ARG A 29 -11.45 9.26 -0.97
C ARG A 29 -12.40 8.22 -0.39
N CYS A 30 -12.86 7.26 -1.18
CA CYS A 30 -13.83 6.26 -0.72
C CYS A 30 -13.18 4.99 -0.15
N ARG A 31 -11.85 4.90 -0.19
CA ARG A 31 -11.06 3.77 0.33
C ARG A 31 -11.36 2.40 -0.29
N SER A 32 -12.14 2.34 -1.37
CA SER A 32 -12.38 1.08 -2.09
C SER A 32 -11.07 0.52 -2.66
N THR A 33 -10.85 -0.78 -2.49
CA THR A 33 -9.74 -1.49 -3.13
C THR A 33 -9.81 -1.35 -4.64
N TYR A 34 -8.64 -1.26 -5.29
CA TYR A 34 -8.51 -1.15 -6.73
C TYR A 34 -7.61 -2.27 -7.26
N GLN A 35 -8.12 -3.01 -8.24
CA GLN A 35 -7.42 -4.11 -8.92
C GLN A 35 -7.35 -3.87 -10.45
N GLY A 36 -7.65 -2.64 -10.88
CA GLY A 36 -7.59 -2.27 -12.30
C GLY A 36 -6.15 -2.03 -12.76
N GLN A 37 -6.02 -1.60 -14.01
CA GLN A 37 -4.72 -1.32 -14.61
C GLN A 37 -4.10 -0.06 -13.99
N ILE A 38 -2.84 -0.18 -13.57
CA ILE A 38 -2.00 0.95 -13.18
C ILE A 38 -1.21 1.40 -14.41
N PRO A 39 -1.02 2.71 -14.63
CA PRO A 39 -0.24 3.21 -15.76
C PRO A 39 1.18 2.66 -15.73
N ASP A 40 1.73 2.36 -16.90
CA ASP A 40 3.16 2.06 -17.03
C ASP A 40 3.97 3.30 -16.61
N MET A 41 5.08 3.07 -15.92
CA MET A 41 6.03 4.12 -15.52
C MET A 41 7.30 4.00 -16.37
N PRO A 42 7.31 4.51 -17.63
CA PRO A 42 8.49 4.48 -18.48
C PRO A 42 9.56 5.43 -17.96
N GLU A 43 10.84 5.10 -18.16
CA GLU A 43 11.95 5.96 -17.76
C GLU A 43 12.63 6.57 -19.00
N PRO A 44 12.84 7.91 -19.08
CA PRO A 44 12.50 8.91 -18.05
C PRO A 44 11.06 9.43 -18.18
N VAL A 45 10.36 9.61 -17.06
CA VAL A 45 9.06 10.31 -17.00
C VAL A 45 9.05 11.28 -15.83
N GLU A 46 8.58 12.50 -16.05
CA GLU A 46 8.52 13.53 -14.99
C GLU A 46 7.34 13.29 -14.04
N SER A 47 6.16 12.97 -14.59
CA SER A 47 4.97 12.67 -13.81
C SER A 47 3.96 11.86 -14.62
N ILE A 48 3.20 11.00 -13.96
CA ILE A 48 2.06 10.28 -14.52
C ILE A 48 0.87 10.45 -13.59
N ASP A 49 -0.28 10.77 -14.17
CA ASP A 49 -1.51 10.88 -13.41
C ASP A 49 -2.02 9.51 -12.96
N PRO A 50 -2.44 9.37 -11.70
CA PRO A 50 -3.04 8.12 -11.23
C PRO A 50 -4.41 7.86 -11.88
N PRO A 51 -4.84 6.59 -11.97
CA PRO A 51 -6.19 6.26 -12.41
C PRO A 51 -7.26 6.92 -11.54
N SER A 52 -8.42 7.17 -12.13
CA SER A 52 -9.61 7.58 -11.39
C SER A 52 -10.37 6.36 -10.87
N CYS A 53 -10.88 6.46 -9.64
CA CYS A 53 -11.72 5.46 -9.02
C CYS A 53 -13.07 5.34 -9.76
N PRO A 54 -13.47 4.14 -10.23
CA PRO A 54 -14.73 3.96 -10.94
C PRO A 54 -15.97 4.17 -10.06
N ALA A 55 -15.84 4.03 -8.74
CA ALA A 55 -16.96 4.13 -7.81
C ALA A 55 -17.30 5.57 -7.41
N CYS A 56 -16.30 6.47 -7.36
CA CYS A 56 -16.54 7.84 -6.92
C CYS A 56 -15.84 8.91 -7.78
N GLY A 57 -14.78 8.57 -8.51
CA GLY A 57 -13.94 9.53 -9.25
C GLY A 57 -12.80 10.15 -8.44
N GLY A 58 -12.47 9.62 -7.26
CA GLY A 58 -11.23 9.99 -6.53
C GLY A 58 -9.99 9.41 -7.21
N LEU A 59 -8.80 9.72 -6.72
CA LEU A 59 -7.55 9.20 -7.30
C LEU A 59 -7.17 7.86 -6.66
N ILE A 60 -6.67 6.94 -7.48
CA ILE A 60 -6.13 5.67 -7.02
C ILE A 60 -4.68 5.87 -6.60
N ARG A 61 -4.33 5.40 -5.40
CA ARG A 61 -2.96 5.44 -4.88
C ARG A 61 -2.55 4.06 -4.35
N PRO A 62 -1.24 3.80 -4.21
CA PRO A 62 -0.77 2.64 -3.47
C PRO A 62 -1.29 2.67 -2.02
N ASN A 63 -1.54 1.48 -1.47
CA ASN A 63 -1.92 1.23 -0.09
C ASN A 63 -0.70 1.37 0.84
N VAL A 64 0.03 2.48 0.71
CA VAL A 64 1.15 2.86 1.58
C VAL A 64 0.64 3.83 2.61
N VAL A 65 1.04 3.71 3.87
CA VAL A 65 0.72 4.70 4.90
C VAL A 65 1.62 5.92 4.72
N TRP A 66 1.03 7.10 4.50
CA TRP A 66 1.78 8.36 4.46
C TRP A 66 1.95 8.98 5.85
N PHE A 67 2.89 9.90 5.99
CA PHE A 67 3.03 10.67 7.22
C PHE A 67 1.72 11.38 7.58
N GLY A 68 1.28 11.20 8.82
CA GLY A 68 0.02 11.74 9.33
C GLY A 68 -1.19 10.81 9.15
N GLU A 69 -1.06 9.69 8.43
CA GLU A 69 -2.09 8.64 8.37
C GLU A 69 -1.90 7.62 9.52
N PRO A 70 -3.00 7.03 10.04
CA PRO A 70 -2.92 5.95 11.01
C PRO A 70 -2.32 4.68 10.39
N LEU A 71 -1.62 3.89 11.22
CA LEU A 71 -1.15 2.56 10.83
C LEU A 71 -2.34 1.57 10.75
N PRO A 72 -2.23 0.45 10.00
CA PRO A 72 -3.26 -0.58 10.00
C PRO A 72 -3.30 -1.30 11.35
N ASP A 73 -4.46 -1.30 12.00
CA ASP A 73 -4.64 -1.84 13.36
C ASP A 73 -4.19 -3.31 13.47
N ASP A 74 -4.60 -4.16 12.54
CA ASP A 74 -4.26 -5.59 12.56
C ASP A 74 -2.75 -5.84 12.44
N ALA A 75 -2.08 -5.11 11.54
CA ALA A 75 -0.63 -5.25 11.34
C ALA A 75 0.16 -4.68 12.52
N TRP A 76 -0.31 -3.58 13.10
CA TRP A 76 0.25 -2.99 14.30
C TRP A 76 0.13 -3.93 15.50
N GLN A 77 -1.07 -4.45 15.76
CA GLN A 77 -1.31 -5.36 16.88
C GLN A 77 -0.44 -6.61 16.79
N GLN A 78 -0.39 -7.25 15.63
CA GLN A 78 0.47 -8.44 15.41
C GLN A 78 1.95 -8.13 15.65
N SER A 79 2.41 -6.93 15.25
CA SER A 79 3.79 -6.50 15.50
C SER A 79 4.08 -6.30 16.99
N VAL A 80 3.14 -5.74 17.75
CA VAL A 80 3.26 -5.59 19.21
C VAL A 80 3.27 -6.96 19.91
N GLU A 81 2.38 -7.87 19.51
CA GLU A 81 2.33 -9.23 20.05
C GLU A 81 3.62 -10.02 19.78
N ALA A 82 4.26 -9.80 18.63
CA ALA A 82 5.50 -10.48 18.25
C ALA A 82 6.70 -10.11 19.15
N VAL A 83 6.71 -8.90 19.73
CA VAL A 83 7.81 -8.41 20.61
C VAL A 83 7.50 -8.52 22.10
N ALA A 84 6.25 -8.81 22.47
CA ALA A 84 5.81 -8.91 23.87
C ALA A 84 6.15 -10.26 24.53
N LYS A 85 6.91 -11.13 23.86
CA LYS A 85 7.39 -12.42 24.38
C LYS A 85 8.87 -12.33 24.72
#